data_AF-A0AA88V9Y6-F1
#
_entry.id   AF-A0AA88V9Y6-F1
#
_cell.length_a   1.000
_cell.length_b   1.000
_cell.length_c   1.000
_cell.angle_alpha   90.00
_cell.angle_beta   90.00
_cell.angle_gamma   90.00
#
_symmetry.space_group_name_H-M   'P 1'
#
loop_
_entity.id
_entity.type
_entity.pdbx_description
1 polymer ?
#
loop_
_entity_poly.entity_id
_entity_poly.type
_entity_poly.pdbx_seq_one_letter_code
_entity_poly.pdbx_strand_id
1 'polypeptide(L)'
;MLDSDGYIAPPHDTVTLPELNYEELECLLEFLYSGNLPKEKVEKHVYSLSVAANKYEIEYLQKFCDTQMLRSLNSSNALDVIEISDTCSNQRLKEAALNFIVRNMGKIVFSAKFDAFAFKNPHLSVQITRTSFMDVDYKRNEVGNEKYVGRFELTDVFSWTNHLLK
;
A
#
# COMPACT_ATOMS: atom_id res chain seq x y z
N MET A 1 -41.08 -12.88 22.08
CA MET A 1 -40.61 -11.55 22.52
C MET A 1 -39.10 -11.60 22.46
N LEU A 2 -38.51 -10.57 21.87
CA LEU A 2 -37.19 -10.54 21.24
C LEU A 2 -36.06 -11.01 22.16
N ASP A 3 -35.26 -11.97 21.67
CA ASP A 3 -33.97 -12.31 22.25
C ASP A 3 -33.08 -11.08 22.15
N SER A 4 -32.75 -10.51 23.31
CA SER A 4 -31.86 -9.35 23.42
C SER A 4 -30.46 -9.81 23.07
N ASP A 5 -30.02 -9.49 21.85
CA ASP A 5 -28.66 -9.77 21.37
C ASP A 5 -27.62 -9.35 22.42
N GLY A 6 -26.79 -10.32 22.80
CA GLY A 6 -25.83 -10.23 23.90
C GLY A 6 -24.63 -9.36 23.59
N TYR A 7 -24.80 -8.05 23.54
CA TYR A 7 -23.72 -7.12 23.84
C TYR A 7 -23.77 -6.78 25.32
N ILE A 8 -23.09 -7.61 26.12
CA ILE A 8 -22.73 -7.24 27.49
C ILE A 8 -21.75 -6.08 27.34
N ALA A 9 -22.22 -4.85 27.52
CA ALA A 9 -21.35 -3.69 27.64
C ALA A 9 -20.29 -4.01 28.70
N PRO A 10 -19.00 -3.71 28.44
CA PRO A 10 -17.95 -4.01 29.39
C PRO A 10 -18.29 -3.39 30.76
N PRO A 11 -17.98 -4.04 31.88
CA PRO A 11 -18.35 -3.58 33.23
C PRO A 11 -17.69 -2.25 33.66
N HIS A 12 -16.97 -1.59 32.76
CA HIS A 12 -16.25 -0.35 32.98
C HIS A 12 -16.61 0.66 31.89
N ASP A 13 -16.99 1.88 32.29
CA ASP A 13 -17.32 3.02 31.41
C ASP A 13 -16.11 3.58 30.63
N THR A 14 -14.99 2.85 30.58
CA THR A 14 -13.73 3.30 29.98
C THR A 14 -13.23 2.30 28.94
N VAL A 15 -12.97 2.83 27.74
CA VAL A 15 -12.34 2.10 26.62
C VAL A 15 -10.90 2.56 26.48
N THR A 16 -9.95 1.62 26.43
CA THR A 16 -8.52 1.91 26.24
C THR A 16 -8.09 1.60 24.81
N LEU A 17 -7.39 2.54 24.18
CA LEU A 17 -6.94 2.46 22.79
C LEU A 17 -5.40 2.54 22.78
N PRO A 18 -4.69 1.43 23.05
CA PRO A 18 -3.26 1.44 23.37
C PRO A 18 -2.36 1.80 22.18
N GLU A 19 -2.87 1.70 20.96
CA GLU A 19 -2.12 2.04 19.74
C GLU A 19 -2.16 3.53 19.39
N LEU A 20 -2.95 4.33 20.10
CA LEU A 20 -3.09 5.76 19.85
C LEU A 20 -2.55 6.57 21.02
N ASN A 21 -1.71 7.54 20.72
CA ASN A 21 -1.32 8.58 21.66
C ASN A 21 -2.48 9.57 21.87
N TYR A 22 -2.38 10.38 22.93
CA TYR A 22 -3.40 11.39 23.25
C TYR A 22 -3.76 12.29 22.06
N GLU A 23 -2.76 12.82 21.34
CA GLU A 23 -2.99 13.66 20.16
C GLU A 23 -3.68 12.91 19.01
N GLU A 24 -3.32 11.65 18.80
CA GLU A 24 -3.89 10.82 17.72
C GLU A 24 -5.33 10.43 18.04
N LEU A 25 -5.62 10.13 19.31
CA LEU A 25 -6.95 9.89 19.81
C LEU A 25 -7.83 11.13 19.70
N GLU A 26 -7.30 12.30 20.06
CA GLU A 26 -7.99 13.58 19.90
C GLU A 26 -8.33 13.81 18.42
N CYS A 27 -7.41 13.56 17.49
CA CYS A 27 -7.68 13.64 16.06
C CYS A 27 -8.76 12.65 15.60
N LEU A 28 -8.71 11.41 16.10
CA LEU A 28 -9.72 10.40 15.77
C LEU A 28 -11.11 10.85 16.23
N LEU A 29 -11.23 11.33 17.47
CA LEU A 29 -12.50 11.84 18.01
C LEU A 29 -12.97 13.07 17.26
N GLU A 30 -12.09 14.03 16.99
CA GLU A 30 -12.45 15.23 16.21
C GLU A 30 -12.98 14.86 14.83
N PHE A 31 -12.38 13.88 14.16
CA PHE A 31 -12.88 13.36 12.88
C PHE A 31 -14.25 12.68 13.03
N LEU A 32 -14.45 11.87 14.07
CA LEU A 32 -15.71 11.16 14.30
C LEU A 32 -16.87 12.13 14.57
N TYR A 33 -16.62 13.23 15.29
CA TYR A 33 -17.63 14.22 15.62
C TYR A 33 -17.84 15.27 14.52
N SER A 34 -16.78 15.66 13.79
CA SER A 34 -16.82 16.75 12.81
C SER A 34 -16.87 16.28 11.37
N GLY A 35 -16.55 15.02 11.10
CA GLY A 35 -16.45 14.43 9.76
C GLY A 35 -15.26 14.91 8.93
N ASN A 36 -14.36 15.73 9.50
CA ASN A 36 -13.20 16.29 8.82
C ASN A 36 -12.09 16.62 9.81
N LEU A 37 -10.86 16.77 9.31
CA LEU A 37 -9.70 17.18 10.08
C LEU A 37 -8.92 18.29 9.37
N PRO A 38 -8.32 19.23 10.12
CA PRO A 38 -7.43 20.23 9.55
C PRO A 38 -6.17 19.56 8.96
N LYS A 39 -5.69 20.11 7.83
CA LYS A 39 -4.61 19.52 7.03
C LYS A 39 -3.34 19.24 7.83
N GLU A 40 -2.99 20.12 8.77
CA GLU A 40 -1.80 19.97 9.63
C GLU A 40 -1.88 18.70 10.51
N LYS A 41 -3.03 18.44 11.13
CA LYS A 41 -3.25 17.24 11.94
C LYS A 41 -3.22 15.98 11.08
N VAL A 42 -3.82 16.04 9.90
CA VAL A 42 -3.81 14.92 8.95
C VAL A 42 -2.39 14.59 8.53
N GLU A 43 -1.60 15.55 8.05
CA GLU A 43 -0.24 15.28 7.58
C GLU A 43 0.66 14.68 8.68
N LYS A 44 0.43 15.06 9.94
CA LYS A 44 1.18 14.52 11.09
C LYS A 44 0.73 13.12 11.51
N HIS A 45 -0.58 12.84 11.46
CA HIS A 45 -1.17 11.64 12.07
C HIS A 45 -1.85 10.68 11.07
N VAL A 46 -1.76 10.91 9.76
CA VAL A 46 -2.47 10.11 8.73
C VAL A 46 -2.16 8.62 8.82
N TYR A 47 -0.93 8.24 9.15
CA TYR A 47 -0.52 6.84 9.25
C TYR A 47 -1.17 6.15 10.45
N SER A 48 -1.06 6.74 11.64
CA SER A 48 -1.69 6.21 12.86
C SER A 48 -3.21 6.17 12.75
N LEU A 49 -3.81 7.22 12.16
CA LEU A 49 -5.25 7.29 11.90
C LEU A 49 -5.69 6.22 10.90
N SER A 50 -4.89 5.92 9.88
CA SER A 50 -5.19 4.82 8.94
C SER A 50 -5.13 3.46 9.63
N VAL A 51 -4.14 3.21 10.49
CA VAL A 51 -4.05 1.95 11.23
C VAL A 51 -5.23 1.80 12.18
N ALA A 52 -5.61 2.86 12.89
CA ALA A 52 -6.80 2.86 13.73
C ALA A 52 -8.10 2.70 12.92
N ALA A 53 -8.22 3.38 11.78
CA ALA A 53 -9.39 3.24 10.90
C ALA A 53 -9.57 1.79 10.43
N ASN A 54 -8.48 1.12 10.06
CA ASN A 54 -8.51 -0.29 9.69
C ASN A 54 -8.85 -1.18 10.90
N LYS A 55 -8.26 -0.92 12.07
CA LYS A 55 -8.49 -1.72 13.30
C LYS A 55 -9.92 -1.61 13.83
N TYR A 56 -10.51 -0.43 13.77
CA TYR A 56 -11.87 -0.15 14.25
C TYR A 56 -12.92 -0.18 13.12
N GLU A 57 -12.53 -0.60 11.93
CA GLU A 57 -13.40 -0.74 10.75
C GLU A 57 -14.16 0.55 10.40
N ILE A 58 -13.52 1.71 10.58
CA ILE A 58 -14.09 3.03 10.28
C ILE A 58 -13.85 3.35 8.79
N GLU A 59 -14.69 2.79 7.92
CA GLU A 59 -14.52 2.86 6.46
C GLU A 59 -14.40 4.31 5.93
N TYR A 60 -15.16 5.26 6.50
CA TYR A 60 -15.11 6.66 6.08
C TYR A 60 -13.76 7.31 6.38
N LEU A 61 -13.19 7.05 7.56
CA LEU A 61 -11.85 7.52 7.92
C LEU A 61 -10.79 6.86 7.05
N GLN A 62 -10.93 5.56 6.76
CA GLN A 62 -10.00 4.85 5.89
C GLN A 62 -9.93 5.51 4.49
N LYS A 63 -11.09 5.73 3.85
CA LYS A 63 -11.16 6.40 2.54
C LYS A 63 -10.57 7.82 2.57
N PHE A 64 -10.80 8.53 3.67
CA PHE A 64 -10.22 9.86 3.87
C PHE A 64 -8.70 9.79 3.93
N CYS A 65 -8.13 8.92 4.78
CA CYS A 65 -6.68 8.74 4.90
C CYS A 65 -6.05 8.29 3.57
N ASP A 66 -6.66 7.34 2.86
CA ASP A 66 -6.19 6.86 1.56
C ASP A 66 -6.06 8.00 0.55
N THR A 67 -7.08 8.85 0.47
CA THR A 67 -7.10 10.00 -0.44
C THR A 67 -5.98 10.98 -0.09
N GLN A 68 -5.73 11.22 1.20
CA GLN A 68 -4.70 12.15 1.66
C GLN A 68 -3.29 11.59 1.42
N MET A 69 -3.08 10.29 1.64
CA MET A 69 -1.80 9.63 1.35
C MET A 69 -1.52 9.63 -0.16
N LEU A 70 -2.52 9.37 -1.01
CA LEU A 70 -2.36 9.46 -2.46
C LEU A 70 -1.99 10.87 -2.92
N ARG A 71 -2.63 11.90 -2.35
CA ARG A 71 -2.36 13.31 -2.70
C ARG A 71 -1.00 13.81 -2.24
N SER A 72 -0.48 13.29 -1.13
CA SER A 72 0.81 13.69 -0.54
C SER A 72 1.96 12.78 -0.96
N LEU A 73 1.72 11.75 -1.77
CA LEU A 73 2.70 10.77 -2.21
C LEU A 73 3.90 11.43 -2.92
N ASN A 74 5.10 11.13 -2.42
CA ASN A 74 6.38 11.66 -2.88
C ASN A 74 7.51 10.64 -2.64
N SER A 75 8.72 10.90 -3.14
CA SER A 75 9.82 9.93 -3.02
C SER A 75 10.32 9.69 -1.59
N SER A 76 10.05 10.60 -0.66
CA SER A 76 10.47 10.48 0.74
C SER A 76 9.50 9.65 1.58
N ASN A 77 8.20 9.68 1.25
CA ASN A 77 7.14 8.98 1.99
C ASN A 77 6.59 7.73 1.28
N ALA A 78 6.94 7.49 0.01
CA ALA A 78 6.40 6.34 -0.73
C ALA A 78 6.66 4.99 -0.05
N LEU A 79 7.81 4.85 0.63
CA LEU A 79 8.16 3.65 1.40
C LEU A 79 7.27 3.49 2.65
N ASP A 80 6.94 4.59 3.31
CA ASP A 80 6.05 4.58 4.48
C ASP A 80 4.61 4.26 4.04
N VAL A 81 4.16 4.86 2.93
CA VAL A 81 2.80 4.64 2.38
C VAL A 81 2.61 3.19 1.94
N ILE A 82 3.59 2.57 1.27
CA ILE A 82 3.47 1.15 0.88
C ILE A 82 3.42 0.24 2.12
N GLU A 83 4.20 0.52 3.16
CA GLU A 83 4.18 -0.26 4.41
C GLU A 83 2.82 -0.17 5.11
N ILE A 84 2.25 1.03 5.20
CA ILE A 84 0.93 1.25 5.80
C ILE A 84 -0.17 0.61 4.95
N SER A 85 -0.08 0.69 3.62
CA SER A 85 -1.05 0.06 2.73
C SER A 85 -1.03 -1.47 2.84
N ASP A 86 0.13 -2.07 3.07
CA ASP A 86 0.27 -3.51 3.31
C ASP A 86 -0.31 -3.90 4.68
N THR A 87 -0.02 -3.11 5.71
CA THR A 87 -0.54 -3.30 7.07
C THR A 87 -2.07 -3.22 7.10
N CYS A 88 -2.66 -2.24 6.40
CA CYS A 88 -4.11 -2.06 6.32
C CYS A 88 -4.76 -2.96 5.26
N SER A 89 -4.02 -3.84 4.59
CA SER A 89 -4.51 -4.66 3.45
C SER A 89 -5.24 -3.83 2.37
N ASN A 90 -4.83 -2.58 2.18
CA ASN A 90 -5.45 -1.66 1.24
C ASN A 90 -4.81 -1.80 -0.15
N GLN A 91 -5.41 -2.67 -0.96
CA GLN A 91 -4.86 -3.01 -2.27
C GLN A 91 -4.74 -1.82 -3.22
N ARG A 92 -5.72 -0.89 -3.21
CA ARG A 92 -5.71 0.28 -4.10
C ARG A 92 -4.57 1.24 -3.78
N LEU A 93 -4.40 1.56 -2.50
CA LEU A 93 -3.30 2.42 -2.04
C LEU A 93 -1.95 1.75 -2.30
N LYS A 94 -1.88 0.43 -2.08
CA LYS A 94 -0.67 -0.36 -2.30
C LYS A 94 -0.23 -0.36 -3.76
N GLU A 95 -1.13 -0.60 -4.69
CA GLU A 95 -0.85 -0.55 -6.13
C GLU A 95 -0.40 0.84 -6.57
N ALA A 96 -1.05 1.89 -6.09
CA ALA A 96 -0.65 3.27 -6.41
C ALA A 96 0.75 3.61 -5.87
N ALA A 97 1.05 3.21 -4.62
CA ALA A 97 2.37 3.40 -4.03
C ALA A 97 3.44 2.60 -4.77
N LEU A 98 3.19 1.32 -5.08
CA LEU A 98 4.08 0.48 -5.89
C LEU A 98 4.38 1.10 -7.25
N ASN A 99 3.35 1.53 -7.98
CA ASN A 99 3.51 2.17 -9.28
C ASN A 99 4.34 3.46 -9.19
N PHE A 100 4.14 4.26 -8.13
CA PHE A 100 4.94 5.46 -7.90
C PHE A 100 6.41 5.12 -7.61
N ILE A 101 6.66 4.08 -6.79
CA ILE A 101 8.01 3.62 -6.45
C ILE A 101 8.72 3.12 -7.71
N VAL A 102 8.08 2.28 -8.52
CA VAL A 102 8.68 1.73 -9.75
C VAL A 102 9.04 2.85 -10.74
N ARG A 103 8.17 3.86 -10.90
CA ARG A 103 8.44 5.04 -11.75
C ARG A 103 9.63 5.87 -11.26
N ASN A 104 9.89 5.89 -9.95
CA ASN A 104 10.95 6.66 -9.31
C ASN A 104 12.07 5.77 -8.74
N MET A 105 12.17 4.52 -9.21
CA MET A 105 12.97 3.48 -8.58
C MET A 105 14.45 3.86 -8.47
N GLY A 106 14.98 4.50 -9.52
CA GLY A 106 16.37 4.97 -9.56
C GLY A 106 16.72 6.07 -8.54
N LYS A 107 15.73 6.69 -7.88
CA LYS A 107 15.99 7.62 -6.75
C LYS A 107 15.73 6.95 -5.40
N ILE A 108 14.72 6.08 -5.33
CA ILE A 108 14.25 5.50 -4.07
C ILE A 108 15.17 4.36 -3.63
N VAL A 109 15.53 3.44 -4.55
CA VAL A 109 16.32 2.23 -4.21
C VAL A 109 17.73 2.55 -3.74
N PHE A 110 18.32 3.65 -4.19
CA PHE A 110 19.65 4.09 -3.77
C PHE A 110 19.65 4.98 -2.53
N SER A 111 18.49 5.18 -1.89
CA SER A 111 18.40 5.95 -0.66
C SER A 111 18.68 5.07 0.56
N ALA A 112 19.34 5.61 1.58
CA ALA A 112 19.58 4.90 2.85
C ALA A 112 18.26 4.46 3.54
N LYS A 113 17.15 5.16 3.26
CA LYS A 113 15.82 4.75 3.74
C LYS A 113 15.40 3.40 3.17
N PHE A 114 15.77 3.10 1.92
CA PHE A 114 15.43 1.84 1.29
C PHE A 114 16.18 0.66 1.92
N ASP A 115 17.43 0.85 2.35
CA ASP A 115 18.19 -0.20 3.04
C ASP A 115 17.49 -0.64 4.33
N ALA A 116 17.08 0.34 5.16
CA ALA A 116 16.33 0.08 6.38
C ALA A 116 14.96 -0.56 6.09
N PHE A 117 14.25 -0.04 5.08
CA PHE A 117 12.98 -0.60 4.63
C PHE A 117 13.12 -2.06 4.18
N ALA A 118 14.15 -2.37 3.41
CA ALA A 118 14.35 -3.70 2.84
C ALA A 118 14.69 -4.74 3.90
N PHE A 119 15.42 -4.33 4.94
CA PHE A 119 15.67 -5.18 6.10
C PHE A 119 14.40 -5.45 6.90
N LYS A 120 13.56 -4.42 7.11
CA LYS A 120 12.32 -4.52 7.89
C LYS A 120 11.22 -5.30 7.16
N ASN A 121 11.08 -5.08 5.84
CA ASN A 121 9.98 -5.57 5.01
C ASN A 121 10.49 -6.32 3.76
N PRO A 122 11.14 -7.48 3.91
CA PRO A 122 11.74 -8.20 2.78
C PRO A 122 10.70 -8.62 1.72
N HIS A 123 9.45 -8.90 2.13
CA HIS A 123 8.37 -9.26 1.20
C HIS A 123 7.98 -8.09 0.29
N LEU A 124 7.93 -6.86 0.82
CA LEU A 124 7.63 -5.66 0.03
C LEU A 124 8.77 -5.33 -0.92
N SER A 125 10.03 -5.52 -0.52
CA SER A 125 11.18 -5.38 -1.43
C SER A 125 11.08 -6.33 -2.61
N VAL A 126 10.79 -7.61 -2.36
CA VAL A 126 10.59 -8.60 -3.43
C VAL A 126 9.42 -8.20 -4.33
N GLN A 127 8.33 -7.67 -3.79
CA GLN A 127 7.20 -7.17 -4.58
C GLN A 127 7.60 -5.99 -5.46
N ILE A 128 8.28 -4.99 -4.91
CA ILE A 128 8.80 -3.83 -5.65
C ILE A 128 9.71 -4.29 -6.80
N THR A 129 10.67 -5.19 -6.52
CA THR A 129 11.57 -5.74 -7.52
C THR A 129 10.78 -6.47 -8.61
N ARG A 130 9.86 -7.37 -8.27
CA ARG A 130 9.05 -8.10 -9.27
C ARG A 130 8.25 -7.15 -10.16
N THR A 131 7.55 -6.17 -9.57
CA THR A 131 6.75 -5.21 -10.31
C THR A 131 7.62 -4.37 -11.25
N SER A 132 8.84 -4.01 -10.84
CA SER A 132 9.73 -3.25 -11.72
C SER A 132 10.16 -4.01 -12.97
N PHE A 133 10.38 -5.32 -12.88
CA PHE A 133 10.68 -6.14 -14.06
C PHE A 133 9.44 -6.31 -14.96
N MET A 134 8.25 -6.46 -14.37
CA MET A 134 7.00 -6.55 -15.15
C MET A 134 6.69 -5.26 -15.92
N ASP A 135 6.98 -4.08 -15.34
CA ASP A 135 6.85 -2.79 -16.03
C ASP A 135 7.86 -2.63 -17.18
N VAL A 136 9.08 -3.17 -17.02
CA VAL A 136 10.11 -3.19 -18.07
C VAL A 136 9.68 -4.08 -19.23
N ASP A 137 9.15 -5.26 -18.94
CA ASP A 137 8.65 -6.20 -19.95
C ASP A 137 7.41 -5.64 -20.67
N TYR A 138 6.50 -4.98 -19.95
CA TYR A 138 5.33 -4.32 -20.54
C TYR A 138 5.75 -3.21 -21.53
N LYS A 139 6.66 -2.31 -21.14
CA LYS A 139 7.17 -1.26 -22.05
C LYS A 139 7.95 -1.82 -23.23
N ARG A 140 8.70 -2.91 -23.04
CA ARG A 140 9.43 -3.59 -24.12
C ARG A 140 8.48 -4.24 -25.12
N ASN A 141 7.34 -4.74 -24.66
CA ASN A 141 6.29 -5.35 -25.48
C ASN A 141 5.44 -4.29 -26.22
N GLU A 142 5.18 -3.11 -25.64
CA GLU A 142 4.53 -2.00 -26.35
C GLU A 142 5.45 -1.41 -27.45
N VAL A 143 6.74 -1.23 -27.16
CA VAL A 143 7.72 -0.77 -28.16
C VAL A 143 8.03 -1.87 -29.20
N GLY A 144 7.86 -3.15 -28.84
CA GLY A 144 7.99 -4.29 -29.74
C GLY A 144 6.79 -4.49 -30.67
N ASN A 145 5.58 -4.09 -30.25
CA ASN A 145 4.36 -4.25 -31.05
C ASN A 145 4.23 -3.26 -32.22
N GLU A 146 5.00 -2.18 -32.25
CA GLU A 146 5.14 -1.33 -33.45
C GLU A 146 6.16 -1.84 -34.47
N LYS A 147 6.94 -2.90 -34.13
CA LYS A 147 7.95 -3.46 -35.05
C LYS A 147 7.78 -4.93 -35.39
N TYR A 148 6.83 -5.62 -34.78
CA TYR A 148 6.55 -7.04 -35.07
C TYR A 148 5.05 -7.33 -35.19
N VAL A 149 4.40 -6.76 -36.22
CA VAL A 149 3.31 -7.49 -36.89
C VAL A 149 3.97 -8.60 -37.71
N GLY A 150 4.37 -9.68 -37.04
CA GLY A 150 5.15 -10.75 -37.62
C GLY A 150 5.04 -12.03 -36.82
N ARG A 151 3.88 -12.70 -36.97
CA ARG A 151 3.62 -14.14 -36.81
C ARG A 151 4.70 -14.95 -36.07
N PHE A 152 4.46 -15.29 -34.80
CA PHE A 152 5.09 -16.45 -34.17
C PHE A 152 4.09 -17.61 -34.19
N GLU A 153 4.36 -18.61 -35.04
CA GLU A 153 3.66 -19.90 -34.98
C GLU A 153 4.30 -20.80 -33.92
N LEU A 154 3.49 -21.65 -33.30
CA LEU A 154 3.82 -22.51 -32.15
C LEU A 154 4.89 -23.59 -32.41
N THR A 155 5.60 -23.55 -33.54
CA THR A 155 6.58 -24.56 -33.93
C THR A 155 7.97 -24.35 -33.30
N ASP A 156 8.30 -23.16 -32.79
CA ASP A 156 9.65 -22.88 -32.27
C ASP A 156 9.91 -23.36 -30.84
N VAL A 157 8.88 -23.75 -30.10
CA VAL A 157 9.04 -24.27 -28.72
C VAL A 157 9.59 -25.70 -28.70
N PHE A 158 9.44 -26.46 -29.79
CA PHE A 158 9.87 -27.86 -29.88
C PHE A 158 11.32 -28.06 -30.37
N SER A 159 12.00 -27.01 -30.81
CA SER A 159 13.40 -27.09 -31.27
C SER A 159 14.41 -27.01 -30.11
N TRP A 160 14.10 -26.23 -29.07
CA TRP A 160 15.04 -25.96 -27.97
C TRP A 160 15.18 -27.09 -26.96
N THR A 161 14.21 -28.00 -26.85
CA THR A 161 14.27 -29.13 -25.90
C THR A 161 15.15 -30.28 -26.39
N ASN A 162 15.45 -30.37 -27.69
CA ASN A 162 16.24 -31.46 -28.27
C ASN A 162 17.76 -31.25 -28.24
N HIS A 163 18.24 -30.08 -27.80
CA HIS A 163 19.67 -29.77 -27.79
C HIS A 163 20.37 -29.99 -26.43
N LEU A 164 19.64 -30.45 -25.40
CA LEU A 164 20.16 -30.73 -24.05
C LEU A 164 20.22 -32.23 -23.70
N LEU A 165 20.05 -33.13 -24.68
CA LEU A 165 20.15 -34.59 -24.50
C LEU A 165 21.12 -35.28 -25.48
N LYS A 166 22.21 -34.61 -25.85
CA LYS A 166 23.42 -35.26 -26.41
C LYS A 166 24.69 -34.65 -25.85
#